data_AF-A0A354HI19-F1
#
_entry.id   AF-A0A354HI19-F1
#
_cell.length_a   1.000
_cell.length_b   1.000
_cell.length_c   1.000
_cell.angle_alpha   90.00
_cell.angle_beta   90.00
_cell.angle_gamma   90.00
#
_symmetry.space_group_name_H-M   'P 1'
#
loop_
_entity.id
_entity.type
_entity.pdbx_description
1 polymer ?
#
loop_
_entity_poly.entity_id
_entity_poly.type
_entity_poly.pdbx_seq_one_letter_code
_entity_poly.pdbx_strand_id
1 'polypeptide(L)'
;MRNRLPVFGFIAAVIAAAGACGNAHTEMNVPQTELTAAETAIPQTCAITDAGSDNVTVTETVQPADAPPDKLYADEFADERFRGRLDAFKAQNEEFMRTNRFIDYKFIYSPEQSDIPADVQDRAMRYITETDAFRSAREKILGMISDGIEINYADSEFYGDEDINDYFMGGEIFPKFVTGWENDFDGDGKTERFLAVTYPCAVSDSQVIFPTYLIFESSGGEMSVVDHVDYLNDEVAVMLDYGDFKQFYLSGHGFMGASEHTTLLGVVDGECRELYASRIWFYKQGCFLSYTGWMGICQFMIFDTQTNEYRHITGYPADIDKIKLYDTDDVIPLYMPDPESKVYLYYVIGGRFLYDSGSGDCYRYENGKFTKCEYGSTDGLTIYPLFKQTDDGVEEWFDVDIDEALEKSGAVFGASE
;
A
#
# COMPACT_ATOMS: atom_id res chain seq x y z
N MET A 1 13.53 24.54 -47.06
CA MET A 1 12.27 24.96 -46.40
C MET A 1 11.09 24.26 -47.06
N ARG A 2 10.70 23.12 -46.50
CA ARG A 2 9.48 22.37 -46.82
C ARG A 2 9.09 21.70 -45.50
N ASN A 3 8.09 22.25 -44.81
CA ASN A 3 7.47 21.58 -43.67
C ASN A 3 6.17 20.94 -44.15
N ARG A 4 6.13 19.61 -44.07
CA ARG A 4 4.92 18.79 -44.17
C ARG A 4 4.59 18.31 -42.76
N LEU A 5 3.39 18.61 -42.30
CA LEU A 5 2.71 17.90 -41.22
C LEU A 5 2.38 16.47 -41.67
N PRO A 6 2.42 15.48 -40.77
CA PRO A 6 1.58 14.31 -40.89
C PRO A 6 0.48 14.34 -39.83
N VAL A 7 -0.74 14.26 -40.35
CA VAL A 7 -1.95 13.77 -39.71
C VAL A 7 -1.76 12.30 -39.34
N PHE A 8 -2.05 11.89 -38.10
CA PHE A 8 -2.42 10.51 -37.81
C PHE A 8 -3.64 10.46 -36.90
N GLY A 9 -4.66 9.74 -37.40
CA GLY A 9 -5.98 9.63 -36.82
C GLY A 9 -6.08 8.59 -35.72
N PHE A 10 -7.01 8.87 -34.81
CA PHE A 10 -7.57 7.93 -33.85
C PHE A 10 -8.27 6.77 -34.58
N ILE A 11 -7.88 5.53 -34.27
CA ILE A 11 -8.69 4.35 -34.48
C ILE A 11 -9.21 3.92 -33.11
N ALA A 12 -10.52 4.08 -32.92
CA ALA A 12 -11.28 3.44 -31.86
C ALA A 12 -11.37 1.94 -32.15
N ALA A 13 -11.09 1.10 -31.15
CA ALA A 13 -11.42 -0.31 -31.18
C ALA A 13 -12.27 -0.65 -29.94
N VAL A 14 -13.57 -0.79 -30.18
CA VAL A 14 -14.53 -1.47 -29.32
C VAL A 14 -14.31 -2.97 -29.45
N ILE A 15 -14.07 -3.68 -28.36
CA ILE A 15 -14.36 -5.12 -28.27
C ILE A 15 -15.03 -5.41 -26.93
N ALA A 16 -16.27 -5.87 -27.04
CA ALA A 16 -17.04 -6.50 -25.98
C ALA A 16 -16.51 -7.92 -25.71
N ALA A 17 -16.52 -8.33 -24.44
CA ALA A 17 -16.51 -9.74 -24.06
C ALA A 17 -17.26 -9.94 -22.74
N ALA A 18 -18.56 -10.14 -22.83
CA ALA A 18 -19.30 -10.97 -21.88
C ALA A 18 -19.08 -12.43 -22.31
N GLY A 19 -18.55 -13.26 -21.42
CA GLY A 19 -18.29 -14.68 -21.67
C GLY A 19 -18.28 -15.45 -20.36
N ALA A 20 -19.32 -16.26 -20.17
CA ALA A 20 -19.57 -17.08 -19.00
C ALA A 20 -18.41 -18.05 -18.66
N CYS A 21 -18.11 -18.19 -17.37
CA CYS A 21 -17.45 -19.38 -16.83
C CYS A 21 -18.35 -20.00 -15.76
N GLY A 22 -19.14 -21.00 -16.19
CA GLY A 22 -19.70 -21.99 -15.29
C GLY A 22 -18.61 -23.01 -14.94
N ASN A 23 -18.34 -23.19 -13.66
CA ASN A 23 -17.47 -24.28 -13.19
C ASN A 23 -18.33 -25.52 -12.92
N ALA A 24 -18.13 -26.52 -13.77
CA ALA A 24 -18.57 -27.89 -13.51
C ALA A 24 -17.64 -28.50 -12.45
N HIS A 25 -18.21 -28.80 -11.29
CA HIS A 25 -17.59 -29.70 -10.32
C HIS A 25 -17.45 -31.10 -10.94
N THR A 26 -16.21 -31.59 -11.03
CA THR A 26 -15.95 -33.02 -11.22
C THR A 26 -15.09 -33.47 -10.06
N GLU A 27 -15.72 -34.14 -9.10
CA GLU A 27 -15.06 -34.81 -7.97
C GLU A 27 -14.15 -35.92 -8.50
N MET A 28 -12.88 -35.91 -8.12
CA MET A 28 -12.05 -37.12 -8.14
C MET A 28 -11.69 -37.51 -6.71
N ASN A 29 -12.35 -38.56 -6.25
CA ASN A 29 -12.02 -39.35 -5.07
C ASN A 29 -10.69 -40.10 -5.28
N VAL A 30 -9.75 -39.94 -4.35
CA VAL A 30 -8.65 -40.91 -4.12
C VAL A 30 -8.46 -41.09 -2.60
N PRO A 31 -8.28 -42.33 -2.10
CA PRO A 31 -8.56 -42.67 -0.70
C PRO A 31 -7.43 -42.30 0.26
N GLN A 32 -7.82 -41.85 1.46
CA GLN A 32 -6.96 -41.81 2.64
C GLN A 32 -6.54 -43.22 3.04
N THR A 33 -5.23 -43.41 3.26
CA THR A 33 -4.71 -44.58 3.97
C THR A 33 -3.98 -44.07 5.21
N GLU A 34 -4.52 -44.40 6.38
CA GLU A 34 -3.95 -44.14 7.70
C GLU A 34 -2.61 -44.87 7.87
N LEU A 35 -1.63 -44.21 8.49
CA LEU A 35 -0.53 -44.90 9.16
C LEU A 35 -0.29 -44.25 10.53
N THR A 36 -0.59 -45.04 11.55
CA THR A 36 -0.55 -44.77 12.98
C THR A 36 0.87 -44.63 13.53
N ALA A 37 0.99 -43.78 14.54
CA ALA A 37 2.17 -43.57 15.37
C ALA A 37 2.64 -44.84 16.11
N ALA A 38 3.95 -44.97 16.31
CA ALA A 38 4.54 -45.69 17.44
C ALA A 38 5.91 -45.09 17.80
N GLU A 39 6.00 -44.60 19.04
CA GLU A 39 7.19 -44.18 19.75
C GLU A 39 8.16 -45.34 19.95
N THR A 40 9.49 -45.11 19.89
CA THR A 40 10.40 -45.43 21.01
C THR A 40 11.81 -44.87 20.76
N ALA A 41 12.45 -44.46 21.85
CA ALA A 41 13.71 -43.75 21.87
C ALA A 41 14.91 -44.62 22.31
N ILE A 42 16.10 -44.13 21.95
CA ILE A 42 17.45 -44.27 22.54
C ILE A 42 18.27 -45.60 22.31
N PRO A 43 19.62 -45.60 22.49
CA PRO A 43 20.65 -45.42 21.46
C PRO A 43 21.61 -46.63 21.35
N GLN A 44 22.38 -46.77 20.26
CA GLN A 44 23.55 -47.66 20.26
C GLN A 44 24.76 -47.07 19.53
N THR A 45 25.75 -46.71 20.33
CA THR A 45 27.18 -46.77 20.01
C THR A 45 27.57 -48.18 19.59
N CYS A 46 28.28 -48.32 18.47
CA CYS A 46 29.12 -49.47 18.18
C CYS A 46 30.46 -48.99 17.63
N ALA A 47 31.52 -49.22 18.41
CA ALA A 47 32.89 -49.22 17.95
C ALA A 47 33.17 -50.54 17.22
N ILE A 48 33.82 -50.47 16.07
CA ILE A 48 34.59 -51.57 15.48
C ILE A 48 35.94 -51.01 15.06
N THR A 49 36.99 -51.68 15.51
CA THR A 49 38.41 -51.42 15.28
C THR A 49 38.95 -52.05 13.99
N ASP A 50 40.06 -51.46 13.52
CA ASP A 50 41.11 -51.93 12.61
C ASP A 50 40.89 -51.87 11.08
N ALA A 51 41.64 -51.00 10.38
CA ALA A 51 43.02 -51.30 9.93
C ALA A 51 43.53 -50.25 8.92
N GLY A 52 44.64 -49.57 9.27
CA GLY A 52 45.69 -49.08 8.35
C GLY A 52 45.32 -48.15 7.18
N SER A 53 45.51 -46.85 7.37
CA SER A 53 46.23 -46.00 6.42
C SER A 53 46.65 -44.70 7.11
N ASP A 54 47.85 -44.22 6.81
CA ASP A 54 48.39 -42.94 7.26
C ASP A 54 47.47 -41.79 6.82
N ASN A 55 46.57 -41.37 7.70
CA ASN A 55 45.79 -40.15 7.54
C ASN A 55 46.37 -39.08 8.46
N VAL A 56 46.99 -38.09 7.83
CA VAL A 56 47.32 -36.79 8.41
C VAL A 56 46.06 -36.26 9.10
N THR A 57 46.08 -36.23 10.43
CA THR A 57 45.00 -35.66 11.22
C THR A 57 45.12 -34.15 11.12
N VAL A 58 44.50 -33.55 10.11
CA VAL A 58 44.16 -32.13 10.15
C VAL A 58 43.13 -32.00 11.27
N THR A 59 43.59 -31.51 12.41
CA THR A 59 42.69 -31.08 13.47
C THR A 59 42.11 -29.75 13.00
N GLU A 60 41.11 -29.80 12.12
CA GLU A 60 40.18 -28.68 12.01
C GLU A 60 39.49 -28.61 13.36
N THR A 61 39.95 -27.68 14.18
CA THR A 61 39.11 -27.09 15.22
C THR A 61 37.86 -26.59 14.51
N VAL A 62 36.83 -27.42 14.48
CA VAL A 62 35.46 -26.99 14.26
C VAL A 62 35.20 -26.01 15.38
N GLN A 63 35.34 -24.72 15.08
CA GLN A 63 34.78 -23.69 15.93
C GLN A 63 33.30 -24.05 16.10
N PRO A 64 32.75 -24.01 17.33
CA PRO A 64 31.32 -24.16 17.51
C PRO A 64 30.67 -23.18 16.53
N ALA A 65 29.73 -23.67 15.72
CA ALA A 65 28.99 -22.85 14.77
C ALA A 65 28.55 -21.60 15.54
N ASP A 66 29.06 -20.44 15.11
CA ASP A 66 28.61 -19.17 15.64
C ASP A 66 27.08 -19.21 15.59
N ALA A 67 26.43 -18.72 16.66
CA ALA A 67 24.98 -18.67 16.68
C ALA A 67 24.51 -18.03 15.37
N PRO A 68 23.49 -18.61 14.69
CA PRO A 68 23.00 -18.02 13.45
C PRO A 68 22.70 -16.54 13.73
N PRO A 69 23.13 -15.63 12.83
CA PRO A 69 23.01 -14.22 13.13
C PRO A 69 21.54 -13.87 13.32
N ASP A 70 21.32 -12.81 14.08
CA ASP A 70 19.99 -12.33 14.44
C ASP A 70 19.28 -11.61 13.29
N LYS A 71 20.04 -11.20 12.26
CA LYS A 71 19.56 -10.45 11.09
C LYS A 71 20.17 -10.94 9.78
N LEU A 72 19.53 -10.55 8.69
CA LEU A 72 19.98 -10.77 7.32
C LEU A 72 20.79 -9.53 6.86
N TYR A 73 22.12 -9.56 6.98
CA TYR A 73 22.96 -8.40 6.64
C TYR A 73 23.25 -8.32 5.13
N ALA A 74 23.26 -7.09 4.59
CA ALA A 74 23.51 -6.87 3.16
C ALA A 74 24.89 -7.34 2.70
N ASP A 75 25.93 -7.19 3.55
CA ASP A 75 27.29 -7.65 3.24
C ASP A 75 27.38 -9.17 3.04
N GLU A 76 26.48 -9.91 3.70
CA GLU A 76 26.45 -11.36 3.69
C GLU A 76 25.55 -11.88 2.57
N PHE A 77 24.38 -11.27 2.39
CA PHE A 77 23.32 -11.73 1.51
C PHE A 77 23.31 -11.10 0.12
N ALA A 78 24.00 -10.00 -0.13
CA ALA A 78 23.97 -9.35 -1.43
C ALA A 78 24.45 -10.26 -2.57
N ASP A 79 23.60 -10.41 -3.59
CA ASP A 79 23.94 -11.04 -4.87
C ASP A 79 25.12 -10.32 -5.56
N GLU A 80 25.96 -11.06 -6.29
CA GLU A 80 27.16 -10.53 -6.95
C GLU A 80 26.87 -9.34 -7.88
N ARG A 81 25.71 -9.34 -8.55
CA ARG A 81 25.27 -8.26 -9.46
C ARG A 81 25.02 -6.95 -8.70
N PHE A 82 24.66 -7.03 -7.41
CA PHE A 82 24.50 -5.85 -6.56
C PHE A 82 25.79 -5.34 -5.96
N ARG A 83 26.79 -6.22 -5.74
CA ARG A 83 27.97 -5.89 -4.92
C ARG A 83 28.68 -4.60 -5.33
N GLY A 84 28.66 -4.25 -6.62
CA GLY A 84 29.23 -2.98 -7.11
C GLY A 84 28.52 -1.70 -6.64
N ARG A 85 27.29 -1.81 -6.11
CA ARG A 85 26.48 -0.70 -5.56
C ARG A 85 26.30 -0.78 -4.04
N LEU A 86 26.76 -1.85 -3.40
CA LEU A 86 26.51 -2.14 -1.98
C LEU A 86 26.98 -1.00 -1.07
N ASP A 87 28.19 -0.47 -1.28
CA ASP A 87 28.72 0.62 -0.45
C ASP A 87 27.88 1.90 -0.55
N ALA A 88 27.44 2.24 -1.76
CA ALA A 88 26.61 3.43 -2.00
C ALA A 88 25.20 3.27 -1.38
N PHE A 89 24.62 2.08 -1.50
CA PHE A 89 23.35 1.73 -0.86
C PHE A 89 23.44 1.80 0.67
N LYS A 90 24.49 1.22 1.27
CA LYS A 90 24.71 1.30 2.71
C LYS A 90 24.87 2.73 3.18
N ALA A 91 25.68 3.54 2.49
CA ALA A 91 25.86 4.95 2.83
C ALA A 91 24.54 5.74 2.75
N GLN A 92 23.70 5.45 1.75
CA GLN A 92 22.38 6.07 1.63
C GLN A 92 21.45 5.67 2.79
N ASN A 93 21.41 4.38 3.12
CA ASN A 93 20.56 3.88 4.20
C ASN A 93 21.04 4.37 5.57
N GLU A 94 22.35 4.33 5.84
CA GLU A 94 22.94 4.86 7.07
C GLU A 94 22.62 6.35 7.25
N GLU A 95 22.72 7.14 6.18
CA GLU A 95 22.37 8.55 6.22
C GLU A 95 20.87 8.77 6.49
N PHE A 96 20.00 7.99 5.84
CA PHE A 96 18.56 8.03 6.09
C PHE A 96 18.24 7.64 7.54
N MET A 97 18.78 6.53 8.04
CA MET A 97 18.60 6.07 9.41
C MET A 97 19.10 7.11 10.43
N ARG A 98 20.14 7.88 10.10
CA ARG A 98 20.71 8.91 10.97
C ARG A 98 19.88 10.20 10.99
N THR A 99 19.27 10.56 9.87
CA THR A 99 18.63 11.89 9.68
C THR A 99 17.11 11.86 9.78
N ASN A 100 16.46 10.76 9.40
CA ASN A 100 15.01 10.65 9.47
C ASN A 100 14.52 10.53 10.92
N ARG A 101 13.38 11.17 11.22
CA ARG A 101 12.64 10.93 12.46
C ARG A 101 11.70 9.74 12.25
N PHE A 102 11.88 8.68 13.03
CA PHE A 102 10.98 7.53 13.05
C PHE A 102 9.88 7.80 14.07
N ILE A 103 8.62 7.79 13.63
CA ILE A 103 7.48 8.18 14.46
C ILE A 103 6.45 7.05 14.42
N ASP A 104 6.08 6.53 15.59
CA ASP A 104 4.93 5.66 15.74
C ASP A 104 3.65 6.51 15.78
N TYR A 105 3.06 6.71 14.61
CA TYR A 105 1.92 7.61 14.42
C TYR A 105 0.61 6.94 14.81
N LYS A 106 -0.44 7.73 15.09
CA LYS A 106 -1.77 7.17 15.34
C LYS A 106 -2.50 6.95 14.02
N PHE A 107 -3.12 5.79 13.86
CA PHE A 107 -3.98 5.47 12.72
C PHE A 107 -5.44 5.58 13.16
N ILE A 108 -6.04 6.74 12.95
CA ILE A 108 -7.34 7.09 13.55
C ILE A 108 -8.44 6.87 12.53
N TYR A 109 -9.16 5.76 12.64
CA TYR A 109 -10.41 5.52 11.91
C TYR A 109 -11.49 6.48 12.39
N SER A 110 -12.30 6.99 11.45
CA SER A 110 -13.42 7.88 11.74
C SER A 110 -13.00 9.09 12.61
N PRO A 111 -12.03 9.91 12.16
CA PRO A 111 -11.51 11.03 12.94
C PRO A 111 -12.64 12.00 13.30
N GLU A 112 -12.57 12.56 14.52
CA GLU A 112 -13.59 13.45 15.06
C GLU A 112 -13.88 14.61 14.11
N GLN A 113 -15.15 14.74 13.75
CA GLN A 113 -15.63 15.80 12.87
C GLN A 113 -15.62 17.13 13.63
N SER A 114 -15.20 18.18 12.96
CA SER A 114 -15.14 19.52 13.52
C SER A 114 -16.47 20.25 13.38
N ASP A 115 -16.82 21.10 14.35
CA ASP A 115 -17.96 22.01 14.25
C ASP A 115 -17.60 23.19 13.32
N ILE A 116 -17.70 22.94 12.01
CA ILE A 116 -17.32 23.93 10.99
C ILE A 116 -18.28 25.12 11.01
N PRO A 117 -17.79 26.37 11.12
CA PRO A 117 -18.65 27.56 11.10
C PRO A 117 -19.52 27.66 9.85
N ALA A 118 -20.79 28.06 10.01
CA ALA A 118 -21.75 28.12 8.91
C ALA A 118 -21.28 28.98 7.72
N ASP A 119 -20.53 30.06 7.97
CA ASP A 119 -19.97 30.89 6.91
C ASP A 119 -18.89 30.16 6.09
N VAL A 120 -18.14 29.24 6.71
CA VAL A 120 -17.15 28.38 6.03
C VAL A 120 -17.89 27.33 5.18
N GLN A 121 -18.93 26.71 5.74
CA GLN A 121 -19.78 25.75 5.01
C GLN A 121 -20.39 26.40 3.75
N ASP A 122 -20.95 27.60 3.90
CA ASP A 122 -21.53 28.38 2.80
C ASP A 122 -20.49 28.76 1.73
N ARG A 123 -19.25 29.06 2.13
CA ARG A 123 -18.15 29.31 1.20
C ARG A 123 -17.78 28.05 0.42
N ALA A 124 -17.66 26.90 1.08
CA ALA A 124 -17.33 25.63 0.45
C ALA A 124 -18.40 25.20 -0.57
N MET A 125 -19.68 25.29 -0.20
CA MET A 125 -20.79 25.02 -1.12
C MET A 125 -20.76 25.96 -2.33
N ARG A 126 -20.53 27.26 -2.11
CA ARG A 126 -20.43 28.24 -3.19
C ARG A 126 -19.25 27.97 -4.11
N TYR A 127 -18.09 27.68 -3.54
CA TYR A 127 -16.88 27.31 -4.29
C TYR A 127 -17.18 26.14 -5.24
N ILE A 128 -17.84 25.08 -4.76
CA ILE A 128 -18.28 23.96 -5.61
C ILE A 128 -19.22 24.41 -6.72
N THR A 129 -20.20 25.26 -6.44
CA THR A 129 -21.13 25.75 -7.49
C THR A 129 -20.45 26.53 -8.61
N GLU A 130 -19.26 27.06 -8.35
CA GLU A 130 -18.46 27.80 -9.32
C GLU A 130 -17.55 26.90 -10.17
N THR A 131 -17.46 25.61 -9.86
CA THR A 131 -16.70 24.64 -10.65
C THR A 131 -17.42 24.22 -11.93
N ASP A 132 -16.67 23.93 -12.99
CA ASP A 132 -17.24 23.44 -14.24
C ASP A 132 -17.82 22.02 -14.10
N ALA A 133 -17.25 21.22 -13.19
CA ALA A 133 -17.75 19.88 -12.87
C ALA A 133 -19.19 19.94 -12.32
N PHE A 134 -19.44 20.81 -11.33
CA PHE A 134 -20.77 21.01 -10.78
C PHE A 134 -21.75 21.55 -11.82
N ARG A 135 -21.37 22.59 -12.59
CA ARG A 135 -22.24 23.17 -13.62
C ARG A 135 -22.66 22.11 -14.64
N SER A 136 -21.72 21.30 -15.10
CA SER A 136 -21.96 20.22 -16.07
C SER A 136 -22.88 19.14 -15.49
N ALA A 137 -22.65 18.73 -14.23
CA ALA A 137 -23.51 17.77 -13.55
C ALA A 137 -24.94 18.28 -13.38
N ARG A 138 -25.09 19.55 -12.93
CA ARG A 138 -26.38 20.22 -12.78
C ARG A 138 -27.14 20.29 -14.11
N GLU A 139 -26.50 20.73 -15.19
CA GLU A 139 -27.13 20.81 -16.51
C GLU A 139 -27.63 19.45 -17.00
N LYS A 140 -26.84 18.40 -16.82
CA LYS A 140 -27.22 17.05 -17.22
C LYS A 140 -28.45 16.54 -16.46
N ILE A 141 -28.47 16.71 -15.14
CA ILE A 141 -29.61 16.26 -14.31
C ILE A 141 -30.86 17.07 -14.63
N LEU A 142 -30.77 18.41 -14.74
CA LEU A 142 -31.92 19.24 -15.10
C LEU A 142 -32.46 18.88 -16.50
N GLY A 143 -31.59 18.53 -17.44
CA GLY A 143 -31.97 17.99 -18.74
C GLY A 143 -32.77 16.68 -18.62
N MET A 144 -32.28 15.72 -17.84
CA MET A 144 -32.97 14.44 -17.60
C MET A 144 -34.38 14.65 -17.04
N ILE A 145 -34.52 15.55 -16.05
CA ILE A 145 -35.82 15.87 -15.44
C ILE A 145 -36.74 16.56 -16.44
N SER A 146 -36.21 17.51 -17.22
CA SER A 146 -36.97 18.19 -18.27
C SER A 146 -37.49 17.21 -19.35
N ASP A 147 -36.71 16.17 -19.66
CA ASP A 147 -37.06 15.14 -20.64
C ASP A 147 -38.02 14.07 -20.06
N GLY A 148 -38.36 14.17 -18.77
CA GLY A 148 -39.24 13.21 -18.08
C GLY A 148 -38.59 11.84 -17.89
N ILE A 149 -37.27 11.77 -17.85
CA ILE A 149 -36.53 10.55 -17.58
C ILE A 149 -36.72 10.16 -16.11
N GLU A 150 -37.11 8.92 -15.87
CA GLU A 150 -37.15 8.33 -14.53
C GLU A 150 -35.71 8.15 -14.02
N ILE A 151 -35.39 8.85 -12.93
CA ILE A 151 -34.08 8.78 -12.29
C ILE A 151 -34.01 7.52 -11.45
N ASN A 152 -33.05 6.67 -11.77
CA ASN A 152 -32.67 5.54 -10.95
C ASN A 152 -31.43 5.89 -10.15
N TYR A 153 -31.39 5.48 -8.89
CA TYR A 153 -30.19 5.56 -8.07
C TYR A 153 -29.33 4.32 -8.34
N ALA A 154 -28.01 4.50 -8.45
CA ALA A 154 -27.09 3.37 -8.48
C ALA A 154 -27.26 2.55 -7.17
N ASP A 155 -27.24 1.21 -7.28
CA ASP A 155 -27.61 0.23 -6.24
C ASP A 155 -27.46 0.70 -4.79
N SER A 156 -28.59 0.84 -4.10
CA SER A 156 -28.72 1.47 -2.76
C SER A 156 -28.00 0.74 -1.63
N GLU A 157 -27.51 -0.49 -1.84
CA GLU A 157 -26.79 -1.24 -0.80
C GLU A 157 -25.42 -0.61 -0.45
N PHE A 158 -24.83 0.20 -1.33
CA PHE A 158 -23.52 0.83 -1.11
C PHE A 158 -23.53 2.37 -1.09
N TYR A 159 -24.57 3.03 -1.61
CA TYR A 159 -24.58 4.48 -1.85
C TYR A 159 -25.46 5.30 -0.89
N GLY A 160 -25.98 4.66 0.17
CA GLY A 160 -26.86 5.30 1.16
C GLY A 160 -28.25 5.66 0.62
N ASP A 161 -29.12 6.10 1.52
CA ASP A 161 -30.51 6.51 1.23
C ASP A 161 -30.61 7.97 0.73
N GLU A 162 -29.64 8.45 -0.06
CA GLU A 162 -29.67 9.83 -0.57
C GLU A 162 -30.79 10.01 -1.62
N ASP A 163 -31.64 11.03 -1.41
CA ASP A 163 -32.69 11.42 -2.36
C ASP A 163 -32.27 12.70 -3.10
N ILE A 164 -32.35 12.68 -4.43
CA ILE A 164 -32.07 13.86 -5.26
C ILE A 164 -32.95 15.05 -4.88
N ASN A 165 -34.16 14.80 -4.37
CA ASN A 165 -35.09 15.84 -3.93
C ASN A 165 -34.51 16.71 -2.82
N ASP A 166 -33.63 16.17 -1.98
CA ASP A 166 -33.01 16.94 -0.90
C ASP A 166 -31.99 17.97 -1.41
N TYR A 167 -31.56 17.86 -2.67
CA TYR A 167 -30.67 18.80 -3.32
C TYR A 167 -31.44 19.84 -4.15
N PHE A 168 -32.77 19.73 -4.23
CA PHE A 168 -33.62 20.68 -4.96
C PHE A 168 -34.09 21.82 -4.06
N MET A 169 -33.64 23.04 -4.36
CA MET A 169 -34.14 24.26 -3.74
C MET A 169 -34.60 25.24 -4.80
N GLY A 170 -35.89 25.58 -4.82
CA GLY A 170 -36.43 26.57 -5.75
C GLY A 170 -36.40 26.17 -7.23
N GLY A 171 -36.41 24.86 -7.52
CA GLY A 171 -36.32 24.32 -8.90
C GLY A 171 -34.89 24.20 -9.42
N GLU A 172 -33.90 24.39 -8.55
CA GLU A 172 -32.48 24.34 -8.86
C GLU A 172 -31.77 23.32 -7.98
N ILE A 173 -30.69 22.73 -8.49
CA ILE A 173 -29.85 21.79 -7.74
C ILE A 173 -28.78 22.58 -7.00
N PHE A 174 -28.63 22.32 -5.71
CA PHE A 174 -27.59 22.88 -4.85
C PHE A 174 -26.80 21.79 -4.14
N PRO A 175 -25.49 21.96 -3.93
CA PRO A 175 -24.71 21.04 -3.14
C PRO A 175 -25.09 21.13 -1.66
N LYS A 176 -24.77 20.09 -0.89
CA LYS A 176 -24.88 20.04 0.57
C LYS A 176 -23.51 19.93 1.20
N PHE A 177 -23.28 20.71 2.25
CA PHE A 177 -22.18 20.45 3.17
C PHE A 177 -22.47 19.20 4.00
N VAL A 178 -21.51 18.29 4.09
CA VAL A 178 -21.66 17.02 4.82
C VAL A 178 -20.95 17.12 6.16
N THR A 179 -19.64 17.38 6.14
CA THR A 179 -18.80 17.44 7.33
C THR A 179 -17.46 18.12 7.03
N GLY A 180 -16.62 18.28 8.04
CA GLY A 180 -15.24 18.72 7.84
C GLY A 180 -14.33 18.44 9.04
N TRP A 181 -13.04 18.52 8.77
CA TRP A 181 -11.97 18.29 9.74
C TRP A 181 -11.03 19.50 9.76
N GLU A 182 -10.90 20.10 10.94
CA GLU A 182 -10.06 21.25 11.19
C GLU A 182 -8.84 20.82 12.02
N ASN A 183 -7.64 21.14 11.55
CA ASN A 183 -6.41 20.83 12.28
C ASN A 183 -5.25 21.74 11.85
N ASP A 184 -4.16 21.66 12.60
CA ASP A 184 -2.83 22.08 12.16
C ASP A 184 -2.17 20.87 11.51
N PHE A 185 -2.31 20.75 10.18
CA PHE A 185 -1.92 19.54 9.45
C PHE A 185 -0.42 19.49 9.14
N ASP A 186 0.25 20.64 9.03
CA ASP A 186 1.70 20.72 8.75
C ASP A 186 2.54 21.22 9.93
N GLY A 187 1.91 21.54 11.06
CA GLY A 187 2.59 21.86 12.32
C GLY A 187 3.07 23.30 12.40
N ASP A 188 2.58 24.18 11.51
CA ASP A 188 2.98 25.57 11.44
C ASP A 188 2.24 26.48 12.44
N GLY A 189 1.31 25.90 13.21
CA GLY A 189 0.49 26.57 14.21
C GLY A 189 -0.72 27.31 13.64
N LYS A 190 -0.99 27.18 12.34
CA LYS A 190 -2.21 27.66 11.69
C LYS A 190 -3.19 26.51 11.53
N THR A 191 -4.31 26.83 10.89
CA THR A 191 -5.47 25.96 10.84
C THR A 191 -5.90 25.82 9.40
N GLU A 192 -5.84 24.60 8.90
CA GLU A 192 -6.35 24.18 7.61
C GLU A 192 -7.60 23.32 7.81
N ARG A 193 -8.38 23.17 6.74
CA ARG A 193 -9.60 22.36 6.77
C ARG A 193 -9.69 21.44 5.58
N PHE A 194 -10.16 20.22 5.83
CA PHE A 194 -10.75 19.37 4.81
C PHE A 194 -12.27 19.42 4.96
N LEU A 195 -12.98 19.78 3.90
CA LEU A 195 -14.42 20.04 3.89
C LEU A 195 -15.08 19.11 2.87
N ALA A 196 -16.07 18.33 3.32
CA ALA A 196 -16.80 17.39 2.49
C ALA A 196 -18.10 18.02 1.99
N VAL A 197 -18.27 18.06 0.66
CA VAL A 197 -19.46 18.62 -0.01
C VAL A 197 -19.98 17.64 -1.04
N THR A 198 -21.27 17.34 -0.98
CA THR A 198 -21.93 16.36 -1.86
C THR A 198 -22.89 17.04 -2.81
N TYR A 199 -22.99 16.54 -4.03
CA TYR A 199 -24.04 16.90 -4.97
C TYR A 199 -24.34 15.76 -5.94
N PRO A 200 -25.55 15.69 -6.52
CA PRO A 200 -25.90 14.62 -7.42
C PRO A 200 -25.18 14.75 -8.77
N CYS A 201 -24.72 13.61 -9.29
CA CYS A 201 -24.02 13.47 -10.57
C CYS A 201 -24.66 12.36 -11.41
N ALA A 202 -25.00 12.65 -12.67
CA ALA A 202 -25.51 11.63 -13.58
C ALA A 202 -24.37 10.82 -14.23
N VAL A 203 -24.28 9.52 -13.93
CA VAL A 203 -23.28 8.59 -14.47
C VAL A 203 -23.74 7.88 -15.75
N SER A 204 -25.05 7.84 -16.00
CA SER A 204 -25.61 7.38 -17.28
C SER A 204 -26.81 8.24 -17.67
N ASP A 205 -27.55 7.83 -18.71
CA ASP A 205 -28.73 8.54 -19.20
C ASP A 205 -29.93 8.45 -18.25
N SER A 206 -29.88 7.56 -17.24
CA SER A 206 -30.94 7.40 -16.23
C SER A 206 -30.43 7.20 -14.81
N GLN A 207 -29.11 7.06 -14.61
CA GLN A 207 -28.54 6.80 -13.28
C GLN A 207 -27.84 8.02 -12.70
N VAL A 208 -28.13 8.27 -11.43
CA VAL A 208 -27.52 9.33 -10.60
C VAL A 208 -26.81 8.71 -9.39
N ILE A 209 -25.65 9.26 -9.05
CA ILE A 209 -24.88 8.99 -7.83
C ILE A 209 -24.67 10.30 -7.05
N PHE A 210 -24.21 10.20 -5.81
CA PHE A 210 -24.00 11.33 -4.90
C PHE A 210 -22.54 11.41 -4.41
N PRO A 211 -21.59 11.69 -5.31
CA PRO A 211 -20.19 11.79 -4.92
C PRO A 211 -19.98 12.92 -3.92
N THR A 212 -19.15 12.63 -2.92
CA THR A 212 -18.69 13.57 -1.92
C THR A 212 -17.32 14.09 -2.34
N TYR A 213 -17.23 15.40 -2.58
CA TYR A 213 -16.00 16.08 -2.94
C TYR A 213 -15.30 16.58 -1.68
N LEU A 214 -14.00 16.33 -1.60
CA LEU A 214 -13.13 16.82 -0.56
C LEU A 214 -12.48 18.13 -1.02
N ILE A 215 -12.71 19.19 -0.26
CA ILE A 215 -12.16 20.52 -0.49
C ILE A 215 -11.14 20.79 0.59
N PHE A 216 -9.93 21.18 0.20
CA PHE A 216 -8.96 21.72 1.12
C PHE A 216 -9.13 23.24 1.20
N GLU A 217 -9.26 23.79 2.41
CA GLU A 217 -9.17 25.22 2.70
C GLU A 217 -7.83 25.48 3.41
N SER A 218 -6.94 26.25 2.76
CA SER A 218 -5.69 26.66 3.39
C SER A 218 -5.95 27.62 4.56
N SER A 219 -4.95 27.83 5.42
CA SER A 219 -5.06 28.81 6.50
C SER A 219 -5.29 30.26 6.04
N GLY A 220 -5.02 30.56 4.76
CA GLY A 220 -5.37 31.83 4.12
C GLY A 220 -6.82 31.94 3.63
N GLY A 221 -7.59 30.85 3.71
CA GLY A 221 -8.96 30.75 3.20
C GLY A 221 -9.07 30.41 1.71
N GLU A 222 -7.98 29.99 1.07
CA GLU A 222 -7.99 29.56 -0.33
C GLU A 222 -8.52 28.14 -0.43
N MET A 223 -9.43 27.88 -1.37
CA MET A 223 -10.09 26.58 -1.52
C MET A 223 -9.65 25.87 -2.80
N SER A 224 -9.40 24.57 -2.69
CA SER A 224 -9.16 23.66 -3.82
C SER A 224 -9.93 22.35 -3.63
N VAL A 225 -10.54 21.83 -4.71
CA VAL A 225 -10.97 20.43 -4.71
C VAL A 225 -9.71 19.57 -4.78
N VAL A 226 -9.53 18.69 -3.81
CA VAL A 226 -8.34 17.81 -3.72
C VAL A 226 -8.68 16.37 -4.03
N ASP A 227 -9.90 15.94 -3.76
CA ASP A 227 -10.35 14.59 -4.10
C ASP A 227 -11.88 14.46 -4.15
N HIS A 228 -12.39 13.28 -4.49
CA HIS A 228 -13.79 12.90 -4.40
C HIS A 228 -13.96 11.40 -4.16
N VAL A 229 -15.01 11.01 -3.45
CA VAL A 229 -15.42 9.60 -3.31
C VAL A 229 -16.88 9.46 -3.65
N ASP A 230 -17.27 8.33 -4.25
CA ASP A 230 -18.68 8.12 -4.61
C ASP A 230 -19.59 7.98 -3.39
N TYR A 231 -19.02 7.57 -2.24
CA TYR A 231 -19.73 7.43 -0.98
C TYR A 231 -18.80 7.70 0.20
N LEU A 232 -19.23 8.58 1.12
CA LEU A 232 -18.55 8.85 2.38
C LEU A 232 -19.26 8.13 3.53
N ASN A 233 -18.53 7.31 4.26
CA ASN A 233 -18.94 6.67 5.51
C ASN A 233 -17.85 6.78 6.59
N ASP A 234 -18.11 6.26 7.78
CA ASP A 234 -17.16 6.38 8.90
C ASP A 234 -15.88 5.54 8.69
N GLU A 235 -15.92 4.51 7.85
CA GLU A 235 -14.77 3.60 7.60
C GLU A 235 -13.82 4.15 6.51
N VAL A 236 -14.24 5.16 5.75
CA VAL A 236 -13.46 5.67 4.61
C VAL A 236 -12.59 6.88 4.92
N ALA A 237 -12.85 7.61 6.01
CA ALA A 237 -12.00 8.71 6.45
C ALA A 237 -11.08 8.25 7.57
N VAL A 238 -9.77 8.44 7.41
CA VAL A 238 -8.75 8.08 8.41
C VAL A 238 -7.76 9.23 8.52
N MET A 239 -7.32 9.52 9.74
CA MET A 239 -6.23 10.46 9.97
C MET A 239 -4.98 9.72 10.45
N LEU A 240 -3.85 9.95 9.78
CA LEU A 240 -2.54 9.50 10.24
C LEU A 240 -1.88 10.67 10.99
N ASP A 241 -1.79 10.55 12.31
CA ASP A 241 -1.29 11.61 13.19
C ASP A 241 0.16 11.33 13.62
N TYR A 242 1.12 11.96 12.93
CA TYR A 242 2.55 11.94 13.26
C TYR A 242 2.92 13.03 14.28
N GLY A 243 1.94 13.66 14.94
CA GLY A 243 2.12 14.80 15.84
C GLY A 243 2.10 16.12 15.07
N ASP A 244 3.29 16.63 14.75
CA ASP A 244 3.43 17.91 14.05
C ASP A 244 2.95 17.81 12.59
N PHE A 245 2.93 16.60 12.01
CA PHE A 245 2.45 16.37 10.65
C PHE A 245 1.26 15.42 10.68
N LYS A 246 0.16 15.79 10.04
CA LYS A 246 -1.03 14.96 9.94
C LYS A 246 -1.38 14.76 8.48
N GLN A 247 -1.79 13.55 8.16
CA GLN A 247 -2.19 13.18 6.82
C GLN A 247 -3.63 12.72 6.85
N PHE A 248 -4.35 13.04 5.79
CA PHE A 248 -5.74 12.70 5.64
C PHE A 248 -5.88 11.63 4.57
N TYR A 249 -6.40 10.48 4.97
CA TYR A 249 -6.74 9.37 4.10
C TYR A 249 -8.22 9.44 3.79
N LEU A 250 -8.54 9.26 2.51
CA LEU A 250 -9.90 9.06 2.06
C LEU A 250 -9.93 7.84 1.13
N SER A 251 -10.72 6.84 1.47
CA SER A 251 -10.94 5.66 0.64
C SER A 251 -12.32 5.68 0.01
N GLY A 252 -12.41 5.58 -1.31
CA GLY A 252 -13.69 5.54 -1.99
C GLY A 252 -14.00 4.14 -2.44
N HIS A 253 -15.18 3.61 -2.08
CA HIS A 253 -15.78 2.55 -2.87
C HIS A 253 -16.35 3.16 -4.16
N GLY A 254 -15.87 2.69 -5.31
CA GLY A 254 -16.32 3.20 -6.60
C GLY A 254 -17.47 2.41 -7.21
N PHE A 255 -18.25 3.06 -8.06
CA PHE A 255 -19.27 2.42 -8.89
C PHE A 255 -18.68 1.28 -9.72
N MET A 256 -19.10 0.05 -9.39
CA MET A 256 -18.60 -1.19 -9.98
C MET A 256 -17.07 -1.35 -9.94
N GLY A 257 -16.41 -0.75 -8.94
CA GLY A 257 -14.94 -0.73 -8.82
C GLY A 257 -14.21 0.15 -9.86
N ALA A 258 -14.93 0.92 -10.68
CA ALA A 258 -14.33 1.74 -11.73
C ALA A 258 -13.76 3.07 -11.19
N SER A 259 -14.40 3.64 -10.18
CA SER A 259 -14.01 4.86 -9.47
C SER A 259 -13.43 4.57 -8.08
N GLU A 260 -13.19 3.30 -7.76
CA GLU A 260 -12.52 2.95 -6.51
C GLU A 260 -11.12 3.54 -6.57
N HIS A 261 -10.78 4.29 -5.54
CA HIS A 261 -9.44 4.82 -5.31
C HIS A 261 -9.36 5.24 -3.85
N THR A 262 -8.13 5.22 -3.36
CA THR A 262 -7.75 5.62 -2.04
C THR A 262 -6.65 6.65 -2.21
N THR A 263 -6.83 7.80 -1.58
CA THR A 263 -5.88 8.90 -1.63
C THR A 263 -5.38 9.21 -0.22
N LEU A 264 -4.07 9.34 -0.09
CA LEU A 264 -3.40 9.82 1.10
C LEU A 264 -2.89 11.23 0.83
N LEU A 265 -3.45 12.19 1.55
CA LEU A 265 -3.18 13.62 1.41
C LEU A 265 -2.32 14.09 2.58
N GLY A 266 -1.31 14.91 2.31
CA GLY A 266 -0.55 15.63 3.32
C GLY A 266 -0.63 17.14 3.10
N VAL A 267 -0.20 17.92 4.07
CA VAL A 267 -0.05 19.37 3.93
C VAL A 267 1.41 19.75 4.11
N VAL A 268 1.93 20.56 3.20
CA VAL A 268 3.32 21.06 3.25
C VAL A 268 3.32 22.51 2.79
N ASP A 269 3.87 23.40 3.62
CA ASP A 269 3.93 24.84 3.35
C ASP A 269 2.53 25.46 3.15
N GLY A 270 1.52 24.98 3.88
CA GLY A 270 0.12 25.42 3.75
C GLY A 270 -0.60 24.94 2.49
N GLU A 271 0.00 24.07 1.68
CA GLU A 271 -0.60 23.49 0.48
C GLU A 271 -0.86 21.99 0.66
N CYS A 272 -2.06 21.54 0.29
CA CYS A 272 -2.38 20.12 0.24
C CYS A 272 -1.65 19.45 -0.93
N ARG A 273 -1.08 18.27 -0.67
CA ARG A 273 -0.37 17.44 -1.65
C ARG A 273 -0.88 16.01 -1.58
N GLU A 274 -1.07 15.42 -2.75
CA GLU A 274 -1.25 13.97 -2.87
C GLU A 274 0.09 13.29 -2.59
N LEU A 275 0.15 12.52 -1.51
CA LEU A 275 1.31 11.69 -1.15
C LEU A 275 1.22 10.31 -1.81
N TYR A 276 0.00 9.82 -1.98
CA TYR A 276 -0.27 8.53 -2.60
C TYR A 276 -1.70 8.45 -3.13
N ALA A 277 -1.92 7.89 -4.32
CA ALA A 277 -3.25 7.58 -4.83
C ALA A 277 -3.27 6.26 -5.61
N SER A 278 -4.09 5.29 -5.18
CA SER A 278 -4.26 4.01 -5.89
C SER A 278 -5.48 3.24 -5.40
N ARG A 279 -5.79 2.08 -6.00
CA ARG A 279 -6.86 1.17 -5.57
C ARG A 279 -6.40 0.24 -4.45
N ILE A 280 -6.17 0.81 -3.28
CA ILE A 280 -5.42 0.16 -2.20
C ILE A 280 -6.07 0.38 -0.83
N TRP A 281 -5.72 -0.51 0.10
CA TRP A 281 -6.04 -0.45 1.52
C TRP A 281 -4.75 -0.35 2.31
N PHE A 282 -4.63 0.64 3.19
CA PHE A 282 -3.44 0.83 4.00
C PHE A 282 -3.50 0.05 5.32
N TYR A 283 -2.33 -0.37 5.81
CA TYR A 283 -2.16 -1.00 7.11
C TYR A 283 -0.93 -0.42 7.80
N LYS A 284 -1.11 0.01 9.05
CA LYS A 284 -0.03 0.49 9.90
C LYS A 284 0.73 -0.67 10.55
N GLN A 285 2.06 -0.55 10.65
CA GLN A 285 2.90 -1.35 11.56
C GLN A 285 3.97 -0.47 12.20
N GLY A 286 3.77 -0.08 13.46
CA GLY A 286 4.67 0.88 14.12
C GLY A 286 4.84 2.15 13.27
N CYS A 287 6.08 2.50 12.94
CA CYS A 287 6.38 3.65 12.07
C CYS A 287 6.23 3.40 10.56
N PHE A 288 5.78 2.22 10.14
CA PHE A 288 5.65 1.85 8.74
C PHE A 288 4.20 1.90 8.25
N LEU A 289 4.06 2.09 6.95
CA LEU A 289 2.80 2.01 6.23
C LEU A 289 2.94 0.97 5.13
N SER A 290 2.10 -0.05 5.16
CA SER A 290 1.95 -0.99 4.06
C SER A 290 0.61 -0.77 3.38
N TYR A 291 0.45 -1.26 2.16
CA TYR A 291 -0.87 -1.32 1.56
C TYR A 291 -1.05 -2.56 0.71
N THR A 292 -2.31 -2.97 0.49
CA THR A 292 -2.69 -4.01 -0.47
C THR A 292 -3.76 -3.51 -1.41
N GLY A 293 -3.65 -3.78 -2.70
CA GLY A 293 -4.60 -3.35 -3.71
C GLY A 293 -5.13 -4.47 -4.58
N TRP A 294 -6.09 -4.09 -5.42
CA TRP A 294 -6.66 -4.99 -6.41
C TRP A 294 -5.55 -5.55 -7.33
N MET A 295 -5.64 -6.84 -7.68
CA MET A 295 -4.60 -7.59 -8.41
C MET A 295 -3.30 -7.91 -7.63
N GLY A 296 -3.32 -7.85 -6.29
CA GLY A 296 -2.16 -8.29 -5.49
C GLY A 296 -1.01 -7.29 -5.46
N ILE A 297 -1.29 -6.02 -5.80
CA ILE A 297 -0.32 -4.92 -5.65
C ILE A 297 -0.15 -4.66 -4.16
N CYS A 298 1.08 -4.65 -3.67
CA CYS A 298 1.36 -4.25 -2.31
C CYS A 298 2.71 -3.53 -2.25
N GLN A 299 2.85 -2.60 -1.31
CA GLN A 299 4.12 -1.96 -0.98
C GLN A 299 4.29 -1.84 0.52
N PHE A 300 5.55 -1.85 0.95
CA PHE A 300 5.97 -1.51 2.29
C PHE A 300 6.73 -0.19 2.26
N MET A 301 6.35 0.77 3.09
CA MET A 301 6.79 2.16 2.98
C MET A 301 7.08 2.77 4.35
N ILE A 302 7.90 3.82 4.32
CA ILE A 302 8.17 4.68 5.46
C ILE A 302 7.98 6.15 5.07
N PHE A 303 7.48 6.94 6.01
CA PHE A 303 7.39 8.38 5.82
C PHE A 303 8.76 9.05 6.05
N ASP A 304 9.27 9.73 5.03
CA ASP A 304 10.48 10.54 5.08
C ASP A 304 10.14 11.93 5.59
N THR A 305 10.48 12.19 6.85
CA THR A 305 10.22 13.46 7.54
C THR A 305 11.12 14.61 7.05
N GLN A 306 12.15 14.33 6.25
CA GLN A 306 12.99 15.37 5.64
C GLN A 306 12.38 15.89 4.35
N THR A 307 11.73 15.02 3.58
CA THR A 307 11.11 15.39 2.28
C THR A 307 9.59 15.51 2.35
N ASN A 308 8.96 15.06 3.44
CA ASN A 308 7.50 14.94 3.58
C ASN A 308 6.87 14.05 2.50
N GLU A 309 7.52 12.94 2.17
CA GLU A 309 7.06 11.97 1.16
C GLU A 309 7.19 10.53 1.67
N TYR A 310 6.45 9.60 1.08
CA TYR A 310 6.65 8.17 1.34
C TYR A 310 7.76 7.59 0.49
N ARG A 311 8.61 6.79 1.11
CA ARG A 311 9.65 6.00 0.44
C ARG A 311 9.31 4.52 0.47
N HIS A 312 9.35 3.89 -0.70
CA HIS A 312 9.18 2.44 -0.84
C HIS A 312 10.42 1.70 -0.36
N ILE A 313 10.23 0.79 0.59
CA ILE A 313 11.27 -0.11 1.06
C ILE A 313 11.27 -1.31 0.12
N THR A 314 12.23 -1.31 -0.82
CA THR A 314 12.36 -2.34 -1.84
C THR A 314 13.34 -3.44 -1.44
N GLY A 315 14.23 -3.16 -0.47
CA GLY A 315 15.26 -4.08 -0.06
C GLY A 315 16.37 -4.25 -1.09
N TYR A 316 17.03 -5.40 -1.07
CA TYR A 316 18.09 -5.75 -2.01
C TYR A 316 18.04 -7.25 -2.37
N PRO A 317 18.40 -7.63 -3.60
CA PRO A 317 18.45 -9.00 -4.05
C PRO A 317 19.46 -9.81 -3.26
N ALA A 318 19.01 -11.02 -2.93
CA ALA A 318 19.68 -11.96 -2.08
C ALA A 318 20.34 -13.07 -2.90
N ASP A 319 21.54 -13.45 -2.48
CA ASP A 319 22.27 -14.61 -2.97
C ASP A 319 21.57 -15.89 -2.51
N ILE A 320 21.15 -16.70 -3.47
CA ILE A 320 20.43 -17.96 -3.22
C ILE A 320 21.25 -18.96 -2.40
N ASP A 321 22.57 -18.98 -2.55
CA ASP A 321 23.42 -19.89 -1.78
C ASP A 321 23.53 -19.46 -0.32
N LYS A 322 23.39 -18.16 -0.05
CA LYS A 322 23.30 -17.64 1.32
C LYS A 322 21.97 -17.98 1.97
N ILE A 323 20.87 -17.88 1.23
CA ILE A 323 19.55 -18.29 1.71
C ILE A 323 19.56 -19.76 2.13
N LYS A 324 20.11 -20.67 1.32
CA LYS A 324 20.21 -22.11 1.66
C LYS A 324 20.96 -22.39 2.95
N LEU A 325 21.98 -21.60 3.27
CA LEU A 325 22.76 -21.78 4.49
C LEU A 325 21.94 -21.44 5.75
N TYR A 326 20.94 -20.56 5.61
CA TYR A 326 20.13 -20.04 6.71
C TYR A 326 18.74 -20.71 6.79
N ASP A 327 18.24 -21.25 5.68
CA ASP A 327 17.00 -22.02 5.63
C ASP A 327 17.21 -23.47 6.10
N THR A 328 17.62 -23.63 7.36
CA THR A 328 17.94 -24.95 7.94
C THR A 328 16.75 -25.89 8.05
N ASP A 329 15.53 -25.34 7.98
CA ASP A 329 14.28 -26.07 8.11
C ASP A 329 13.61 -26.34 6.74
N ASP A 330 14.28 -25.97 5.63
CA ASP A 330 13.81 -26.12 4.25
C ASP A 330 12.39 -25.57 4.01
N VAL A 331 12.08 -24.40 4.57
CA VAL A 331 10.73 -23.79 4.47
C VAL A 331 10.55 -22.96 3.20
N ILE A 332 11.63 -22.53 2.56
CA ILE A 332 11.60 -21.71 1.36
C ILE A 332 11.71 -22.62 0.12
N PRO A 333 10.70 -22.64 -0.77
CA PRO A 333 10.77 -23.38 -2.02
C PRO A 333 11.70 -22.66 -2.99
N LEU A 334 13.00 -22.94 -2.91
CA LEU A 334 14.00 -22.26 -3.70
C LEU A 334 13.93 -22.64 -5.18
N TYR A 335 13.58 -21.67 -6.03
CA TYR A 335 13.63 -21.78 -7.48
C TYR A 335 15.00 -21.32 -7.97
N MET A 336 15.69 -22.17 -8.71
CA MET A 336 16.90 -21.74 -9.43
C MET A 336 16.45 -20.98 -10.69
N PRO A 337 16.74 -19.67 -10.81
CA PRO A 337 16.47 -18.98 -12.04
C PRO A 337 17.30 -19.60 -13.17
N ASP A 338 16.77 -19.57 -14.39
CA ASP A 338 17.56 -19.79 -15.60
C ASP A 338 18.80 -18.87 -15.52
N PRO A 339 20.03 -19.35 -15.76
CA PRO A 339 21.23 -18.52 -15.79
C PRO A 339 21.10 -17.27 -16.70
N GLU A 340 20.21 -17.29 -17.68
CA GLU A 340 19.91 -16.16 -18.57
C GLU A 340 18.80 -15.23 -18.06
N SER A 341 18.06 -15.63 -17.01
CA SER A 341 17.03 -14.83 -16.37
C SER A 341 17.66 -13.69 -15.57
N LYS A 342 17.41 -12.46 -16.02
CA LYS A 342 17.76 -11.24 -15.28
C LYS A 342 16.78 -10.94 -14.13
N VAL A 343 15.78 -11.78 -13.89
CA VAL A 343 14.80 -11.58 -12.82
C VAL A 343 15.42 -12.08 -11.51
N TYR A 344 15.69 -11.16 -10.58
CA TYR A 344 16.05 -11.53 -9.22
C TYR A 344 14.82 -12.11 -8.53
N LEU A 345 14.95 -13.34 -8.01
CA LEU A 345 13.84 -14.04 -7.39
C LEU A 345 13.70 -13.73 -5.90
N TYR A 346 14.80 -13.41 -5.21
CA TYR A 346 14.78 -13.23 -3.76
C TYR A 346 15.31 -11.87 -3.35
N TYR A 347 14.65 -11.23 -2.40
CA TYR A 347 15.04 -9.93 -1.86
C TYR A 347 15.02 -9.95 -0.35
N VAL A 348 16.09 -9.47 0.29
CA VAL A 348 16.08 -9.18 1.72
C VAL A 348 15.56 -7.77 1.93
N ILE A 349 14.63 -7.62 2.86
CA ILE A 349 13.96 -6.37 3.20
C ILE A 349 14.15 -6.10 4.69
N GLY A 350 14.77 -4.97 4.97
CA GLY A 350 14.99 -4.40 6.30
C GLY A 350 15.69 -5.30 7.31
N GLY A 351 16.52 -6.22 6.82
CA GLY A 351 17.27 -7.18 7.64
C GLY A 351 16.43 -8.28 8.28
N ARG A 352 15.10 -8.28 8.09
CA ARG A 352 14.16 -9.16 8.80
C ARG A 352 13.30 -10.02 7.89
N PHE A 353 13.12 -9.61 6.63
CA PHE A 353 12.25 -10.32 5.69
C PHE A 353 13.02 -10.79 4.48
N LEU A 354 12.60 -11.93 3.95
CA LEU A 354 12.95 -12.42 2.63
C LEU A 354 11.69 -12.47 1.78
N TYR A 355 11.68 -11.80 0.64
CA TYR A 355 10.60 -11.81 -0.34
C TYR A 355 10.99 -12.64 -1.56
N ASP A 356 10.13 -13.58 -1.95
CA ASP A 356 10.25 -14.37 -3.18
C ASP A 356 9.34 -13.79 -4.27
N SER A 357 9.94 -13.12 -5.25
CA SER A 357 9.23 -12.52 -6.39
C SER A 357 8.67 -13.53 -7.38
N GLY A 358 9.13 -14.79 -7.34
CA GLY A 358 8.61 -15.86 -8.18
C GLY A 358 7.28 -16.42 -7.68
N SER A 359 7.15 -16.60 -6.37
CA SER A 359 5.91 -17.07 -5.72
C SER A 359 5.01 -15.96 -5.19
N GLY A 360 5.56 -14.77 -4.93
CA GLY A 360 4.91 -13.70 -4.19
C GLY A 360 4.85 -13.96 -2.67
N ASP A 361 5.63 -14.92 -2.17
CA ASP A 361 5.68 -15.25 -0.74
C ASP A 361 6.68 -14.38 0.01
N CYS A 362 6.37 -14.10 1.28
CA CYS A 362 7.28 -13.42 2.20
C CYS A 362 7.61 -14.35 3.38
N TYR A 363 8.83 -14.28 3.88
CA TYR A 363 9.34 -15.05 5.00
C TYR A 363 9.98 -14.11 6.02
N ARG A 364 9.60 -14.25 7.30
CA ARG A 364 10.23 -13.57 8.42
C ARG A 364 11.42 -14.40 8.91
N TYR A 365 12.56 -13.75 9.12
CA TYR A 365 13.72 -14.33 9.77
C TYR A 365 13.78 -13.88 11.23
N GLU A 366 13.74 -14.83 12.15
CA GLU A 366 13.73 -14.54 13.59
C GLU A 366 14.30 -15.73 14.36
N ASN A 367 15.13 -15.47 15.37
CA ASN A 367 15.77 -16.51 16.20
C ASN A 367 16.50 -17.59 15.36
N GLY A 368 17.17 -17.17 14.29
CA GLY A 368 17.95 -18.04 13.43
C GLY A 368 17.15 -18.87 12.43
N LYS A 369 15.83 -18.63 12.28
CA LYS A 369 14.94 -19.44 11.45
C LYS A 369 14.05 -18.59 10.56
N PHE A 370 13.74 -19.10 9.38
CA PHE A 370 12.70 -18.55 8.52
C PHE A 370 11.32 -19.09 8.90
N THR A 371 10.31 -18.25 8.81
CA THR A 371 8.90 -18.62 8.92
C THR A 371 8.12 -17.90 7.83
N LYS A 372 7.30 -18.62 7.08
CA LYS A 372 6.47 -18.03 6.04
C LYS A 372 5.45 -17.08 6.66
N CYS A 373 5.34 -15.86 6.13
CA CYS A 373 4.32 -14.90 6.52
C CYS A 373 2.96 -15.36 5.95
N GLU A 374 1.93 -15.34 6.79
CA GLU A 374 0.57 -15.62 6.35
C GLU A 374 -0.04 -14.41 5.64
N TYR A 375 -0.69 -14.67 4.51
CA TYR A 375 -1.46 -13.65 3.80
C TYR A 375 -2.69 -13.25 4.60
N GLY A 376 -2.83 -11.96 4.89
CA GLY A 376 -4.04 -11.41 5.48
C GLY A 376 -4.33 -11.90 6.91
N SER A 377 -3.38 -12.54 7.60
CA SER A 377 -3.49 -12.75 9.04
C SER A 377 -2.76 -11.64 9.79
N THR A 378 -3.32 -11.28 10.93
CA THR A 378 -2.99 -10.13 11.80
C THR A 378 -1.59 -10.17 12.43
N ASP A 379 -0.73 -11.10 11.99
CA ASP A 379 0.72 -11.09 12.27
C ASP A 379 1.49 -10.08 11.40
N GLY A 380 0.75 -9.39 10.51
CA GLY A 380 0.88 -7.95 10.41
C GLY A 380 1.87 -7.45 9.39
N LEU A 381 2.07 -8.11 8.24
CA LEU A 381 2.83 -7.52 7.13
C LEU A 381 2.42 -8.18 5.82
N THR A 382 1.75 -7.42 4.96
CA THR A 382 1.81 -7.71 3.53
C THR A 382 3.01 -6.93 3.01
N ILE A 383 4.11 -7.62 2.69
CA ILE A 383 5.29 -7.02 2.06
C ILE A 383 5.36 -7.51 0.64
N TYR A 384 5.30 -6.57 -0.28
CA TYR A 384 5.74 -6.79 -1.65
C TYR A 384 6.61 -5.60 -2.04
N PRO A 385 7.86 -5.83 -2.45
CA PRO A 385 8.64 -4.81 -3.10
C PRO A 385 8.05 -4.59 -4.49
N LEU A 386 7.58 -3.37 -4.75
CA LEU A 386 7.35 -2.91 -6.12
C LEU A 386 8.60 -2.17 -6.57
N PHE A 387 9.25 -2.70 -7.59
CA PHE A 387 10.43 -2.07 -8.17
C PHE A 387 10.00 -0.85 -8.98
N LYS A 388 10.42 0.33 -8.53
CA LYS A 388 10.37 1.51 -9.38
C LYS A 388 11.50 1.39 -10.40
N GLN A 389 11.13 1.06 -11.63
CA GLN A 389 12.03 1.20 -12.76
C GLN A 389 12.04 2.68 -13.13
N THR A 390 13.19 3.35 -13.00
CA THR A 390 13.34 4.74 -13.42
C THR A 390 13.35 4.84 -14.94
N ASP A 391 13.14 6.04 -15.48
CA ASP A 391 13.08 6.30 -16.93
C ASP A 391 14.37 5.91 -17.69
N ASP A 392 15.49 5.79 -16.97
CA ASP A 392 16.79 5.32 -17.49
C ASP A 392 17.01 3.81 -17.29
N GLY A 393 16.00 3.08 -16.80
CA GLY A 393 16.02 1.63 -16.61
C GLY A 393 16.80 1.19 -15.37
N VAL A 394 17.14 2.10 -14.46
CA VAL A 394 17.80 1.79 -13.19
C VAL A 394 16.75 1.38 -12.17
N GLU A 395 17.00 0.30 -11.45
CA GLU A 395 16.20 -0.03 -10.27
C GLU A 395 16.73 0.80 -9.08
N GLU A 396 15.84 1.58 -8.47
CA GLU A 396 16.11 2.27 -7.20
C GLU A 396 15.90 1.32 -6.04
N TRP A 397 16.97 1.08 -5.29
CA TRP A 397 16.97 0.18 -4.15
C TRP A 397 17.08 1.03 -2.91
N PHE A 398 16.11 0.89 -2.02
CA PHE A 398 16.04 1.61 -0.76
C PHE A 398 15.63 0.64 0.33
N ASP A 399 16.32 0.70 1.45
CA ASP A 399 16.05 -0.17 2.58
C ASP A 399 16.29 0.55 3.90
N VAL A 400 15.77 -0.02 4.96
CA VAL A 400 15.86 0.52 6.33
C VAL A 400 16.01 -0.64 7.30
N ASP A 401 16.91 -0.55 8.27
CA ASP A 401 16.95 -1.56 9.34
C ASP A 401 15.65 -1.45 10.15
N ILE A 402 14.78 -2.46 10.00
CA ILE A 402 13.43 -2.44 10.58
C ILE A 402 13.50 -2.39 12.10
N ASP A 403 14.39 -3.17 12.72
CA ASP A 403 14.47 -3.21 14.18
C ASP A 403 15.02 -1.91 14.75
N GLU A 404 16.03 -1.31 14.09
CA GLU A 404 16.56 0.00 14.50
C GLU A 404 15.51 1.12 14.31
N ALA A 405 14.72 1.08 13.24
CA ALA A 405 13.64 2.04 13.00
C ALA A 405 12.52 1.94 14.06
N LEU A 406 12.17 0.72 14.46
CA LEU A 406 11.20 0.48 15.53
C LEU A 406 11.74 0.91 16.89
N GLU A 407 13.01 0.60 17.19
CA GLU A 407 13.67 1.06 18.41
C GLU A 407 13.68 2.59 18.49
N LYS A 408 14.02 3.27 17.38
CA LYS A 408 14.04 4.75 17.31
C LYS A 408 12.66 5.38 17.44
N SER A 409 11.62 4.73 16.92
CA SER A 409 10.23 5.20 17.09
C SER A 409 9.63 4.87 18.45
N GLY A 410 10.22 3.93 19.19
CA GLY A 410 9.65 3.36 20.41
C GLY A 410 8.48 2.41 20.17
N ALA A 411 8.23 2.03 18.91
CA ALA A 411 7.18 1.10 18.52
C ALA A 411 7.58 -0.35 18.84
N VAL A 412 6.59 -1.21 19.07
CA VAL A 412 6.79 -2.67 19.16
C VAL A 412 6.18 -3.34 17.94
N PHE A 413 6.97 -4.19 17.28
CA PHE A 413 6.51 -4.94 16.11
C PHE A 413 5.38 -5.92 16.46
N GLY A 414 4.32 -5.95 15.65
CA GLY A 414 3.20 -6.89 15.83
C GLY A 414 2.17 -6.51 16.90
N ALA A 415 2.27 -5.31 17.49
CA ALA A 415 1.13 -4.71 18.17
C ALA A 415 0.22 -4.08 17.10
N SER A 416 -0.71 -4.86 16.56
CA SER A 416 -1.83 -4.29 15.81
C SER A 416 -2.75 -3.57 16.78
N GLU A 417 -3.04 -2.30 16.51
CA GLU A 417 -4.29 -1.67 16.97
C GLU A 417 -5.37 -1.90 15.92
#